data_AF-A0A1F7ICL7-F1
#
_entry.id   AF-A0A1F7ICL7-F1
#
_cell.length_a   1.000
_cell.length_b   1.000
_cell.length_c   1.000
_cell.angle_alpha   90.00
_cell.angle_beta   90.00
_cell.angle_gamma   90.00
#
_symmetry.space_group_name_H-M   'P 1'
#
loop_
_entity.id
_entity.type
_entity.pdbx_description
1 polymer ?
#
loop_
_entity_poly.entity_id
_entity_poly.type
_entity_poly.pdbx_seq_one_letter_code
_entity_poly.pdbx_strand_id
1 'polypeptide(L)'
;MTVLTLSKTQLHEVIFSNRYKLDNESTPSIFNESMLLNKTAEEYGFEVVKEKAEKICKEIFKEQNSLSKLKEKYDGAVLQIKGDYSIKPEFSMKTKEGFVAGELFVFHETVTDNNHKILAKKLIEEKAVELFPGCDEEYLYQAISEVTETQFYETLRKVATELPIFHVSFDTDGTFSIKEMGSIT
;
A
#
# COMPACT_ATOMS: atom_id res chain seq x y z
N MET A 1 -10.09 -21.91 -12.72
CA MET A 1 -11.02 -20.81 -12.39
C MET A 1 -10.55 -19.60 -13.17
N THR A 2 -11.42 -19.00 -13.98
CA THR A 2 -11.12 -17.75 -14.69
C THR A 2 -11.08 -16.62 -13.67
N VAL A 3 -9.99 -15.88 -13.60
CA VAL A 3 -9.86 -14.71 -12.73
C VAL A 3 -10.76 -13.62 -13.29
N LEU A 4 -11.59 -13.01 -12.45
CA LEU A 4 -12.38 -11.87 -12.87
C LEU A 4 -11.43 -10.69 -13.10
N THR A 5 -11.54 -10.00 -14.23
CA THR A 5 -10.77 -8.78 -14.50
C THR A 5 -11.72 -7.64 -14.84
N LEU A 6 -11.41 -6.43 -14.35
CA LEU A 6 -12.21 -5.24 -14.63
C LEU A 6 -11.56 -4.42 -15.74
N SER A 7 -12.36 -4.04 -16.73
CA SER A 7 -11.99 -3.00 -17.68
C SER A 7 -11.93 -1.62 -17.01
N LYS A 8 -11.27 -0.65 -17.66
CA LYS A 8 -11.20 0.74 -17.18
C LYS A 8 -12.58 1.36 -16.92
N THR A 9 -13.56 1.09 -17.79
CA THR A 9 -14.94 1.61 -17.66
C THR A 9 -15.64 1.02 -16.43
N GLN A 10 -15.55 -0.29 -16.26
CA GLN A 10 -16.07 -0.99 -15.09
C GLN A 10 -15.43 -0.50 -13.79
N LEU A 11 -14.12 -0.28 -13.83
CA LEU A 11 -13.38 0.24 -12.69
C LEU A 11 -13.85 1.65 -12.32
N HIS A 12 -14.12 2.51 -13.30
CA HIS A 12 -14.64 3.85 -13.01
C HIS A 12 -15.96 3.81 -12.21
N GLU A 13 -16.88 2.91 -12.53
CA GLU A 13 -18.13 2.73 -11.79
C GLU A 13 -17.89 2.21 -10.37
N VAL A 14 -16.98 1.25 -10.22
CA VAL A 14 -16.60 0.69 -8.92
C VAL A 14 -15.97 1.76 -8.03
N ILE A 15 -15.01 2.53 -8.54
CA ILE A 15 -14.36 3.62 -7.80
C ILE A 15 -15.39 4.66 -7.40
N PHE A 16 -16.24 5.08 -8.34
CA PHE A 16 -17.25 6.10 -8.07
C PHE A 16 -18.19 5.66 -6.93
N SER A 17 -18.59 4.40 -6.91
CA SER A 17 -19.56 3.88 -5.93
C SER A 17 -18.95 3.54 -4.56
N ASN A 18 -17.63 3.31 -4.49
CA ASN A 18 -16.96 2.78 -3.29
C ASN A 18 -15.90 3.71 -2.70
N ARG A 19 -15.67 4.89 -3.29
CA ARG A 19 -14.72 5.85 -2.75
C ARG A 19 -15.17 6.44 -1.41
N TYR A 20 -14.22 6.67 -0.52
CA TYR A 20 -14.43 7.36 0.74
C TYR A 20 -13.27 8.30 1.01
N LYS A 21 -13.55 9.42 1.70
CA LYS A 21 -12.51 10.37 2.10
C LYS A 21 -11.74 9.76 3.27
N LEU A 22 -10.42 9.85 3.22
CA LEU A 22 -9.57 9.45 4.34
C LEU A 22 -9.84 10.38 5.52
N ASP A 23 -9.99 9.79 6.71
CA ASP A 23 -9.88 10.52 7.96
C ASP A 23 -8.40 10.64 8.35
N ASN A 24 -8.11 11.54 9.30
CA ASN A 24 -6.75 11.72 9.83
C ASN A 24 -6.28 10.54 10.69
N GLU A 25 -7.05 9.44 10.77
CA GLU A 25 -6.67 8.27 11.55
C GLU A 25 -5.74 7.37 10.74
N SER A 26 -4.75 6.81 11.43
CA SER A 26 -3.70 5.98 10.84
C SER A 26 -4.32 4.81 10.08
N THR A 27 -4.23 4.86 8.76
CA THR A 27 -4.65 3.74 7.92
C THR A 27 -3.62 2.62 8.06
N PRO A 28 -4.08 1.37 8.28
CA PRO A 28 -3.19 0.24 8.51
C PRO A 28 -2.30 0.00 7.29
N SER A 29 -1.01 -0.27 7.54
CA SER A 29 -0.11 -0.71 6.46
C SER A 29 -0.48 -2.12 6.01
N ILE A 30 -0.42 -2.36 4.71
CA ILE A 30 -0.55 -3.71 4.13
C ILE A 30 0.72 -4.55 4.33
N PHE A 31 1.84 -3.91 4.68
CA PHE A 31 3.13 -4.57 4.88
C PHE A 31 3.43 -4.80 6.36
N ASN A 32 4.26 -5.81 6.61
CA ASN A 32 4.93 -5.95 7.89
C ASN A 32 6.09 -4.95 7.95
N GLU A 33 5.83 -3.78 8.53
CA GLU A 33 6.77 -2.66 8.61
C GLU A 33 8.10 -3.02 9.29
N SER A 34 8.07 -3.90 10.31
CA SER A 34 9.31 -4.37 10.94
C SER A 34 10.13 -5.24 9.99
N MET A 35 9.48 -6.12 9.21
CA MET A 35 10.18 -6.93 8.19
C MET A 35 10.71 -6.05 7.06
N LEU A 36 9.92 -5.08 6.61
CA LEU A 36 10.32 -4.10 5.61
C LEU A 36 11.57 -3.34 6.05
N LEU A 37 11.57 -2.78 7.27
CA LEU A 37 12.71 -2.05 7.82
C LEU A 37 13.98 -2.91 7.91
N ASN A 38 13.87 -4.18 8.32
CA ASN A 38 15.02 -5.08 8.34
C ASN A 38 15.57 -5.32 6.93
N LYS A 39 14.69 -5.49 5.93
CA LYS A 39 15.12 -5.61 4.52
C LYS A 39 15.79 -4.33 4.03
N THR A 40 15.26 -3.16 4.38
CA THR A 40 15.88 -1.88 4.07
C THR A 40 17.27 -1.74 4.68
N ALA A 41 17.43 -2.16 5.94
CA ALA A 41 18.72 -2.18 6.61
C ALA A 41 19.73 -3.11 5.91
N GLU A 42 19.30 -4.29 5.47
CA GLU A 42 20.13 -5.24 4.72
C GLU A 42 20.57 -4.67 3.36
N GLU A 43 19.67 -4.01 2.63
CA GLU A 43 19.96 -3.46 1.29
C GLU A 43 20.82 -2.20 1.33
N TYR A 44 20.62 -1.34 2.34
CA TYR A 44 21.31 -0.05 2.44
C TYR A 44 22.47 -0.04 3.45
N GLY A 45 22.65 -1.11 4.23
CA GLY A 45 23.81 -1.32 5.09
C GLY A 45 23.81 -0.53 6.41
N PHE A 46 22.66 -0.15 6.95
CA PHE A 46 22.55 0.50 8.27
C PHE A 46 22.09 -0.48 9.35
N GLU A 47 22.29 -0.14 10.63
CA GLU A 47 21.88 -1.02 11.74
C GLU A 47 20.51 -0.65 12.30
N VAL A 48 19.76 -1.66 12.76
CA VAL A 48 18.45 -1.52 13.40
C VAL A 48 18.49 -2.10 14.81
N VAL A 49 18.14 -1.28 15.80
CA VAL A 49 17.93 -1.73 17.18
C VAL A 49 16.55 -2.39 17.24
N LYS A 50 16.51 -3.68 16.93
CA LYS A 50 15.28 -4.47 16.67
C LYS A 50 14.16 -4.22 17.68
N GLU A 51 14.44 -4.33 18.98
CA GLU A 51 13.43 -4.17 20.03
C GLU A 51 12.78 -2.77 20.03
N LYS A 52 13.57 -1.72 19.82
CA LYS A 52 13.06 -0.35 19.73
C LYS A 52 12.26 -0.15 18.46
N ALA A 53 12.80 -0.59 17.33
CA ALA A 53 12.15 -0.45 16.04
C ALA A 53 10.80 -1.17 16.02
N GLU A 54 10.73 -2.41 16.53
CA GLU A 54 9.47 -3.15 16.65
C GLU A 54 8.45 -2.45 17.54
N LYS A 55 8.90 -1.87 18.65
CA LYS A 55 8.04 -1.08 19.53
C LYS A 55 7.48 0.14 18.80
N ILE A 56 8.34 0.89 18.09
CA ILE A 56 7.94 2.07 17.30
C ILE A 56 6.94 1.67 16.21
N CYS A 57 7.21 0.59 15.46
CA CYS A 57 6.28 0.06 14.46
C CYS A 57 4.92 -0.28 15.08
N LYS A 58 4.88 -0.98 16.23
CA LYS A 58 3.63 -1.29 16.92
C LYS A 58 2.87 -0.06 17.39
N GLU A 59 3.58 1.00 17.78
CA GLU A 59 2.98 2.25 18.24
C GLU A 59 2.40 3.10 17.10
N ILE A 60 3.08 3.15 15.95
CA ILE A 60 2.62 3.89 14.76
C ILE A 60 1.48 3.12 14.08
N PHE A 61 1.67 1.81 13.89
CA PHE A 61 0.77 0.94 13.15
C PHE A 61 -0.07 0.09 14.09
N LYS A 62 -0.68 0.72 15.11
CA LYS A 62 -1.50 0.05 16.14
C LYS A 62 -2.40 -1.00 15.49
N GLU A 63 -2.34 -2.22 16.01
CA GLU A 63 -3.07 -3.39 15.48
C GLU A 63 -2.70 -3.83 14.05
N GLN A 64 -1.41 -3.98 13.74
CA GLN A 64 -0.98 -4.97 12.72
C GLN A 64 -1.46 -6.42 13.03
N ASN A 65 -2.09 -6.65 14.20
CA ASN A 65 -2.49 -7.94 14.73
C ASN A 65 -3.72 -8.61 14.07
N SER A 66 -4.29 -8.12 12.96
CA SER A 66 -5.31 -8.92 12.24
C SER A 66 -5.53 -8.63 10.75
N LEU A 67 -5.00 -7.54 10.18
CA LEU A 67 -5.37 -7.08 8.83
C LEU A 67 -4.43 -7.53 7.69
N SER A 68 -3.25 -8.08 7.99
CA SER A 68 -2.30 -8.55 6.97
C SER A 68 -2.46 -10.03 6.64
N LYS A 69 -3.68 -10.52 6.43
CA LYS A 69 -3.85 -11.71 5.60
C LYS A 69 -4.08 -11.23 4.18
N LEU A 70 -2.97 -10.90 3.51
CA LEU A 70 -2.93 -10.94 2.05
C LEU A 70 -3.70 -12.19 1.62
N LYS A 71 -4.71 -12.00 0.78
CA LYS A 71 -5.43 -13.14 0.23
C LYS A 71 -4.48 -13.98 -0.60
N GLU A 72 -4.80 -15.28 -0.70
CA GLU A 72 -4.10 -16.16 -1.62
C GLU A 72 -4.19 -15.62 -3.06
N LYS A 73 -5.34 -15.01 -3.40
CA LYS A 73 -5.57 -14.38 -4.69
C LYS A 73 -6.59 -13.25 -4.62
N TYR A 74 -6.34 -12.18 -5.38
CA TYR A 74 -7.27 -11.07 -5.62
C TYR A 74 -7.91 -11.19 -7.00
N ASP A 75 -8.97 -10.41 -7.21
CA ASP A 75 -9.72 -10.34 -8.46
C ASP A 75 -9.87 -8.88 -8.92
N GLY A 76 -10.41 -8.69 -10.12
CA GLY A 76 -10.77 -7.41 -10.67
C GLY A 76 -9.57 -6.61 -11.18
N ALA A 77 -8.85 -5.95 -10.27
CA ALA A 77 -7.70 -5.10 -10.61
C ALA A 77 -6.83 -4.79 -9.38
N VAL A 78 -5.62 -4.31 -9.65
CA VAL A 78 -4.74 -3.66 -8.67
C VAL A 78 -4.86 -2.15 -8.82
N LEU A 79 -5.09 -1.45 -7.70
CA LEU A 79 -5.16 0.00 -7.64
C LEU A 79 -4.01 0.55 -6.80
N GLN A 80 -3.19 1.38 -7.43
CA GLN A 80 -2.27 2.27 -6.75
C GLN A 80 -2.92 3.65 -6.65
N ILE A 81 -3.28 4.06 -5.44
CA ILE A 81 -4.08 5.26 -5.17
C ILE A 81 -3.18 6.38 -4.63
N LYS A 82 -3.42 7.60 -5.11
CA LYS A 82 -2.83 8.85 -4.61
C LYS A 82 -3.91 9.89 -4.35
N GLY A 83 -3.83 10.63 -3.24
CA GLY A 83 -4.75 11.71 -2.86
C GLY A 83 -5.45 11.49 -1.52
N ASP A 84 -6.52 12.26 -1.27
CA ASP A 84 -7.22 12.29 0.03
C ASP A 84 -8.40 11.29 0.13
N TYR A 85 -8.53 10.41 -0.85
CA TYR A 85 -9.61 9.43 -0.94
C TYR A 85 -9.04 8.05 -1.20
N SER A 86 -9.70 7.06 -0.61
CA SER A 86 -9.43 5.64 -0.84
C SER A 86 -10.70 4.95 -1.34
N ILE A 87 -10.61 3.65 -1.61
CA ILE A 87 -11.68 2.83 -2.15
C ILE A 87 -11.80 1.57 -1.29
N LYS A 88 -13.03 1.17 -0.98
CA LYS A 88 -13.26 -0.13 -0.32
C LYS A 88 -12.85 -1.27 -1.27
N PRO A 89 -12.00 -2.23 -0.84
CA PRO A 89 -11.52 -3.30 -1.72
C PRO A 89 -12.66 -4.14 -2.33
N GLU A 90 -13.70 -4.41 -1.56
CA GLU A 90 -14.82 -5.26 -1.98
C GLU A 90 -15.77 -4.51 -2.91
N PHE A 91 -16.20 -5.18 -3.98
CA PHE A 91 -17.19 -4.64 -4.90
C PHE A 91 -18.23 -5.67 -5.31
N SER A 92 -19.39 -5.18 -5.74
CA SER A 92 -20.41 -5.96 -6.41
C SER A 92 -20.92 -5.17 -7.61
N MET A 93 -21.01 -5.80 -8.78
CA MET A 93 -21.48 -5.16 -10.00
C MET A 93 -22.48 -6.03 -10.75
N LYS A 94 -23.40 -5.36 -11.44
CA LYS A 94 -24.41 -6.01 -12.27
C LYS A 94 -23.85 -6.26 -13.67
N THR A 95 -23.82 -7.51 -14.08
CA THR A 95 -23.48 -7.96 -15.44
C THR A 95 -24.75 -8.47 -16.15
N LYS A 96 -24.59 -8.89 -17.41
CA LYS A 96 -25.68 -9.54 -18.17
C LYS A 96 -26.09 -10.89 -17.58
N GLU A 97 -25.20 -11.52 -16.80
CA GLU A 97 -25.37 -12.86 -16.24
C GLU A 97 -25.84 -12.84 -14.77
N GLY A 98 -25.83 -11.67 -14.13
CA GLY A 98 -26.23 -11.52 -12.74
C GLY A 98 -25.35 -10.52 -11.99
N PHE A 99 -25.33 -10.61 -10.67
CA PHE A 99 -24.38 -9.85 -9.85
C PHE A 99 -23.09 -10.64 -9.70
N VAL A 100 -21.97 -9.96 -9.92
CA VAL A 100 -20.62 -10.49 -9.72
C VAL A 100 -19.99 -9.71 -8.58
N ALA A 101 -19.50 -10.42 -7.57
CA ALA A 101 -18.72 -9.85 -6.48
C ALA A 101 -17.23 -10.14 -6.69
N GLY A 102 -16.38 -9.26 -6.19
CA GLY A 102 -14.93 -9.41 -6.25
C GLY A 102 -14.24 -8.49 -5.25
N GLU A 103 -12.91 -8.55 -5.22
CA GLU A 103 -12.09 -7.73 -4.34
C GLU A 103 -10.84 -7.23 -5.03
N LEU A 104 -10.68 -5.91 -5.05
CA LEU A 104 -9.54 -5.19 -5.59
C LEU A 104 -8.33 -5.31 -4.66
N PHE A 105 -7.13 -5.35 -5.23
CA PHE A 105 -5.93 -5.06 -4.44
C PHE A 105 -5.76 -3.55 -4.35
N VAL A 106 -5.83 -2.97 -3.16
CA VAL A 106 -5.70 -1.51 -2.97
C VAL A 106 -4.39 -1.20 -2.24
N PHE A 107 -3.53 -0.43 -2.89
CA PHE A 107 -2.32 0.15 -2.31
C PHE A 107 -2.43 1.67 -2.35
N HIS A 108 -2.21 2.33 -1.22
CA HIS A 108 -2.44 3.77 -1.10
C HIS A 108 -1.13 4.53 -0.85
N GLU A 109 -0.53 5.02 -1.94
CA GLU A 109 0.78 5.68 -1.97
C GLU A 109 0.88 6.84 -0.99
N THR A 110 -0.09 7.77 -1.00
CA THR A 110 -0.05 8.96 -0.12
C THR A 110 -0.04 8.61 1.37
N VAL A 111 -0.77 7.57 1.75
CA VAL A 111 -0.85 7.09 3.14
C VAL A 111 0.47 6.44 3.51
N THR A 112 0.95 5.54 2.65
CA THR A 112 2.23 4.84 2.83
C THR A 112 3.39 5.83 2.98
N ASP A 113 3.47 6.83 2.10
CA ASP A 113 4.50 7.87 2.17
C ASP A 113 4.46 8.66 3.48
N ASN A 114 3.27 9.08 3.90
CA ASN A 114 3.10 9.82 5.16
C ASN A 114 3.50 8.96 6.36
N ASN A 115 3.10 7.68 6.36
CA ASN A 115 3.46 6.74 7.39
C ASN A 115 4.97 6.49 7.46
N HIS A 116 5.64 6.35 6.32
CA HIS A 116 7.09 6.17 6.28
C HIS A 116 7.84 7.41 6.77
N LYS A 117 7.36 8.62 6.47
CA LYS A 117 7.95 9.86 7.00
C LYS A 117 7.84 9.91 8.52
N ILE A 118 6.67 9.56 9.07
CA ILE A 118 6.46 9.48 10.52
C ILE A 118 7.37 8.40 11.15
N LEU A 119 7.47 7.24 10.50
CA LEU A 119 8.31 6.13 10.94
C LEU A 119 9.79 6.52 10.94
N ALA A 120 10.31 7.04 9.83
CA ALA A 120 11.71 7.44 9.70
C ALA A 120 12.11 8.47 10.75
N LYS A 121 11.30 9.51 10.92
CA LYS A 121 11.49 10.52 11.96
C LYS A 121 11.57 9.89 13.36
N LYS A 122 10.61 9.06 13.72
CA LYS A 122 10.55 8.45 15.06
C LYS A 122 11.70 7.47 15.31
N LEU A 123 12.11 6.71 14.30
CA LEU A 123 13.27 5.82 14.38
C LEU A 123 14.57 6.59 14.66
N ILE A 124 14.75 7.76 14.06
CA ILE A 124 15.91 8.63 14.29
C ILE A 124 15.86 9.27 15.68
N GLU A 125 14.72 9.87 16.05
CA GLU A 125 14.53 10.53 17.35
C GLU A 125 14.78 9.58 18.53
N GLU A 126 14.30 8.33 18.43
CA GLU A 126 14.46 7.32 19.48
C GLU A 126 15.76 6.51 19.40
N LYS A 127 16.62 6.82 18.42
CA LYS A 127 17.86 6.09 18.13
C LYS A 127 17.59 4.58 18.02
N ALA A 128 16.62 4.24 17.18
CA ALA A 128 16.26 2.86 16.84
C ALA A 128 16.97 2.37 15.57
N VAL A 129 17.67 3.25 14.87
CA VAL A 129 18.55 2.94 13.74
C VAL A 129 19.89 3.69 13.89
N GLU A 130 20.94 3.14 13.30
CA GLU A 130 22.25 3.77 13.20
C GLU A 130 22.63 3.94 11.72
N LEU A 131 22.48 5.17 11.22
CA LEU A 131 22.80 5.53 9.84
C LEU A 131 24.27 5.95 9.69
N PHE A 132 24.74 5.96 8.45
CA PHE A 132 26.05 6.53 8.12
C PHE A 132 26.14 8.03 8.44
N PRO A 133 27.34 8.56 8.72
CA PRO A 133 27.53 9.98 8.99
C PRO A 133 26.99 10.87 7.86
N GLY A 134 26.14 11.84 8.21
CA GLY A 134 25.54 12.77 7.26
C GLY A 134 24.19 12.34 6.69
N CYS A 135 23.73 11.13 6.97
CA CYS A 135 22.38 10.68 6.67
C CYS A 135 21.39 11.11 7.77
N ASP A 136 20.16 11.42 7.38
CA ASP A 136 19.10 11.93 8.24
C ASP A 136 17.76 11.20 8.04
N GLU A 137 16.68 11.76 8.58
CA GLU A 137 15.33 11.20 8.44
C GLU A 137 14.84 11.12 6.99
N GLU A 138 15.25 12.04 6.12
CA GLU A 138 14.85 12.07 4.71
C GLU A 138 15.54 10.93 3.95
N TYR A 139 16.83 10.70 4.22
CA TYR A 139 17.54 9.54 3.68
C TYR A 139 16.85 8.22 4.06
N LEU A 140 16.50 8.05 5.34
CA LEU A 140 15.84 6.84 5.81
C LEU A 140 14.46 6.65 5.19
N TYR A 141 13.67 7.73 5.08
CA TYR A 141 12.37 7.71 4.40
C TYR A 141 12.50 7.24 2.94
N GLN A 142 13.47 7.78 2.20
CA GLN A 142 13.69 7.40 0.80
C GLN A 142 14.08 5.92 0.67
N ALA A 143 15.00 5.46 1.51
CA ALA A 143 15.42 4.06 1.54
C ALA A 143 14.24 3.12 1.83
N ILE A 144 13.42 3.43 2.84
CA ILE A 144 12.23 2.63 3.16
C ILE A 144 11.28 2.60 1.94
N SER A 145 11.01 3.76 1.34
CA SER A 145 10.05 3.88 0.23
C SER A 145 10.46 3.10 -1.01
N GLU A 146 11.75 3.09 -1.36
CA GLU A 146 12.27 2.31 -2.49
C GLU A 146 12.11 0.80 -2.26
N VAL A 147 12.39 0.33 -1.05
CA VAL A 147 12.21 -1.07 -0.69
C VAL A 147 10.73 -1.45 -0.67
N THR A 148 9.85 -0.53 -0.25
CA THR A 148 8.39 -0.74 -0.28
C THR A 148 7.87 -0.91 -1.69
N GLU A 149 8.32 -0.10 -2.65
CA GLU A 149 7.93 -0.26 -4.05
C GLU A 149 8.33 -1.64 -4.58
N THR A 150 9.55 -2.08 -4.27
CA THR A 150 10.02 -3.43 -4.61
C THR A 150 9.16 -4.51 -3.96
N GLN A 151 8.86 -4.38 -2.66
CA GLN A 151 7.99 -5.31 -1.92
C GLN A 151 6.55 -5.34 -2.43
N PHE A 152 6.04 -4.21 -2.89
CA PHE A 152 4.72 -4.09 -3.50
C PHE A 152 4.65 -4.96 -4.75
N TYR A 153 5.56 -4.79 -5.70
CA TYR A 153 5.57 -5.59 -6.93
C TYR A 153 5.86 -7.08 -6.69
N GLU A 154 6.73 -7.42 -5.73
CA GLU A 154 6.92 -8.82 -5.30
C GLU A 154 5.65 -9.44 -4.71
N THR A 155 4.87 -8.66 -3.97
CA THR A 155 3.59 -9.08 -3.40
C THR A 155 2.56 -9.31 -4.51
N LEU A 156 2.44 -8.37 -5.45
CA LEU A 156 1.52 -8.47 -6.58
C LEU A 156 1.78 -9.71 -7.43
N ARG A 157 3.05 -10.10 -7.65
CA ARG A 157 3.39 -11.35 -8.37
C ARG A 157 2.84 -12.62 -7.70
N LYS A 158 2.63 -12.58 -6.38
CA LYS A 158 2.11 -13.72 -5.61
C LYS A 158 0.59 -13.76 -5.57
N VAL A 159 -0.06 -12.60 -5.47
CA VAL A 159 -1.50 -12.52 -5.13
C VAL A 159 -2.38 -11.93 -6.24
N ALA A 160 -1.79 -11.31 -7.26
CA ALA A 160 -2.49 -10.53 -8.28
C ALA A 160 -1.93 -10.75 -9.70
N THR A 161 -1.39 -11.95 -9.98
CA THR A 161 -0.88 -12.32 -11.31
C THR A 161 -1.98 -12.17 -12.37
N GLU A 162 -1.64 -11.61 -13.52
CA GLU A 162 -2.53 -11.31 -14.66
C GLU A 162 -3.57 -10.22 -14.41
N LEU A 163 -3.63 -9.62 -13.21
CA LEU A 163 -4.53 -8.50 -12.96
C LEU A 163 -4.00 -7.22 -13.60
N PRO A 164 -4.89 -6.40 -14.21
CA PRO A 164 -4.51 -5.07 -14.66
C PRO A 164 -4.21 -4.16 -13.47
N ILE A 165 -3.16 -3.35 -13.61
CA ILE A 165 -2.73 -2.35 -12.64
C ILE A 165 -3.16 -0.98 -13.13
N PHE A 166 -3.82 -0.23 -12.25
CA PHE A 166 -4.21 1.15 -12.51
C PHE A 166 -3.66 2.08 -11.43
N HIS A 167 -3.18 3.23 -11.86
CA HIS A 167 -2.89 4.36 -11.00
C HIS A 167 -4.13 5.26 -10.95
N VAL A 168 -4.62 5.54 -9.74
CA VAL A 168 -5.80 6.37 -9.47
C VAL A 168 -5.35 7.60 -8.71
N SER A 169 -5.52 8.78 -9.30
CA SER A 169 -5.22 10.05 -8.63
C SER A 169 -6.52 10.75 -8.27
N PHE A 170 -6.74 10.99 -6.98
CA PHE A 170 -7.86 11.74 -6.44
C PHE A 170 -7.50 13.20 -6.18
N ASP A 171 -8.42 14.10 -6.52
CA ASP A 171 -8.39 15.50 -6.13
C ASP A 171 -9.10 15.71 -4.77
N THR A 172 -8.95 16.91 -4.21
CA THR A 172 -9.48 17.25 -2.87
C THR A 172 -11.01 17.24 -2.77
N ASP A 173 -11.71 17.37 -3.90
CA ASP A 173 -13.19 17.31 -3.99
C ASP A 173 -13.71 15.88 -4.28
N GLY A 174 -12.80 14.92 -4.43
CA GLY A 174 -13.12 13.53 -4.73
C GLY A 174 -13.35 13.23 -6.21
N THR A 175 -13.04 14.16 -7.12
CA THR A 175 -12.83 13.80 -8.54
C THR A 175 -11.57 12.95 -8.68
N PHE A 176 -11.50 12.16 -9.75
CA PHE A 176 -10.36 11.27 -9.95
C PHE A 176 -10.05 11.04 -11.43
N SER A 177 -8.80 10.64 -11.68
CA SER A 177 -8.34 10.16 -12.97
C SER A 177 -7.78 8.73 -12.84
N ILE A 178 -7.91 7.94 -13.91
CA ILE A 178 -7.42 6.57 -13.98
C ILE A 178 -6.41 6.45 -15.13
N LYS A 179 -5.19 6.01 -14.81
CA LYS A 179 -4.14 5.67 -15.77
C LYS A 179 -3.83 4.17 -15.68
N GLU A 180 -3.83 3.49 -16.83
CA GLU A 180 -3.42 2.08 -16.90
C GLU A 180 -1.89 1.99 -16.89
N MET A 181 -1.36 1.07 -16.07
CA MET A 181 0.07 0.88 -15.87
C MET A 181 0.60 -0.43 -16.45
N GLY A 182 -0.30 -1.31 -16.90
CA GLY A 182 0.02 -2.64 -17.43
C GLY A 182 -0.58 -3.74 -16.56
N SER A 183 0.04 -4.92 -16.56
CA SER A 183 -0.33 -6.05 -15.71
C SER A 183 0.94 -6.77 -15.22
N ILE A 184 0.82 -7.53 -14.13
CA ILE A 184 1.91 -8.37 -13.67
C ILE A 184 1.84 -9.72 -14.38
N THR A 185 2.90 -10.07 -15.10
CA THR A 185 3.12 -11.38 -15.72
C THR A 185 3.99 -12.28 -14.86
#